data_AF-A0A919P827-F1
#
_entry.id   AF-A0A919P827-F1
#
_cell.length_a   1.000
_cell.length_b   1.000
_cell.length_c   1.000
_cell.angle_alpha   90.00
_cell.angle_beta   90.00
_cell.angle_gamma   90.00
#
_symmetry.space_group_name_H-M   'P 1'
#
loop_
_entity.id
_entity.type
_entity.pdbx_description
1 polymer ?
#
loop_
_entity_poly.entity_id
_entity_poly.type
_entity_poly.pdbx_seq_one_letter_code
_entity_poly.pdbx_strand_id
1 'polypeptide(L)'
;MSLYNSFRATITCPHCQDVAEREVQFRYGHVWQHEYVLGSTIIWGPAAVGDPGLPRVVVDGWMVECDACGGDGRIALFLRDNVIWGLGPVAWAPGLPSNGWLADGGGSG
;
A
#
# COMPACT_ATOMS: atom_id res chain seq x y z
N MET A 1 11.25 13.91 -8.36
CA MET A 1 11.08 12.45 -8.24
C MET A 1 10.93 12.14 -6.77
N SER A 2 9.74 11.71 -6.34
CA SER A 2 9.49 11.36 -4.94
C SER A 2 9.85 9.88 -4.72
N LEU A 3 10.52 9.57 -3.62
CA LEU A 3 10.81 8.18 -3.26
C LEU A 3 9.52 7.48 -2.80
N TYR A 4 9.42 6.19 -3.11
CA TYR A 4 8.35 5.26 -2.71
C TYR A 4 8.96 3.89 -2.38
N ASN A 5 8.15 2.98 -1.83
CA ASN A 5 8.41 1.55 -1.72
C ASN A 5 7.44 0.81 -2.64
N SER A 6 7.76 -0.43 -3.00
CA SER A 6 6.98 -1.23 -3.92
C SER A 6 6.54 -2.53 -3.26
N PHE A 7 5.31 -2.95 -3.52
CA PHE A 7 4.74 -4.21 -3.06
C PHE A 7 4.26 -5.01 -4.28
N ARG A 8 4.72 -6.25 -4.41
CA ARG A 8 4.31 -7.15 -5.50
C ARG A 8 3.29 -8.16 -5.01
N ALA A 9 2.16 -8.24 -5.72
CA ALA A 9 1.13 -9.25 -5.47
C ALA A 9 0.31 -9.54 -6.73
N THR A 10 -0.34 -10.70 -6.73
CA THR A 10 -1.36 -11.03 -7.73
C THR A 10 -2.63 -10.22 -7.45
N ILE A 11 -3.04 -9.38 -8.41
CA ILE A 11 -4.17 -8.46 -8.28
C ILE A 11 -5.09 -8.62 -9.49
N THR A 12 -6.40 -8.63 -9.24
CA THR A 12 -7.42 -8.50 -10.28
C THR A 12 -7.58 -7.04 -10.68
N CYS A 13 -7.34 -6.73 -11.94
CA CYS A 13 -7.52 -5.38 -12.49
C CYS A 13 -8.98 -4.93 -12.33
N PRO A 14 -9.26 -3.78 -11.69
CA PRO A 14 -10.63 -3.31 -11.57
C PRO A 14 -11.24 -2.90 -12.93
N HIS A 15 -10.41 -2.56 -13.92
CA HIS A 15 -10.86 -2.08 -15.23
C HIS A 15 -11.19 -3.19 -16.22
N CYS A 16 -10.33 -4.21 -16.33
CA CYS A 16 -10.45 -5.27 -17.34
C CYS A 16 -10.57 -6.68 -16.77
N GLN A 17 -10.54 -6.83 -15.44
CA GLN A 17 -10.62 -8.12 -14.73
C GLN A 17 -9.47 -9.10 -14.99
N ASP A 18 -8.42 -8.67 -15.70
CA ASP A 18 -7.18 -9.43 -15.83
C ASP A 18 -6.52 -9.70 -14.47
N VAL A 19 -6.00 -10.91 -14.26
CA VAL A 19 -5.38 -11.33 -13.00
C VAL A 19 -3.90 -11.61 -13.26
N ALA A 20 -3.04 -10.75 -12.75
CA ALA A 20 -1.59 -10.82 -12.96
C ALA A 20 -0.83 -10.35 -11.72
N GLU A 21 0.46 -10.65 -11.66
CA GLU A 21 1.36 -10.00 -10.69
C GLU A 21 1.47 -8.52 -11.05
N ARG A 22 1.33 -7.65 -10.04
CA ARG A 22 1.44 -6.20 -10.21
C ARG A 22 2.21 -5.58 -9.07
N GLU A 23 2.87 -4.48 -9.43
CA GLU A 23 3.50 -3.59 -8.49
C GLU A 23 2.49 -2.57 -7.95
N VAL A 24 2.52 -2.40 -6.63
CA VAL A 24 1.82 -1.33 -5.91
C VAL A 24 2.85 -0.44 -5.25
N GLN A 25 2.86 0.84 -5.61
CA GLN A 25 3.74 1.84 -5.02
C GLN A 25 3.08 2.45 -3.79
N PHE A 26 3.83 2.56 -2.69
CA PHE A 26 3.34 3.10 -1.44
C PHE A 26 4.41 3.89 -0.66
N ARG A 27 3.97 4.72 0.29
CA ARG A 27 4.86 5.54 1.12
C ARG A 27 4.61 5.30 2.59
N TYR A 28 5.33 4.32 3.14
CA TYR A 28 5.30 3.97 4.56
C TYR A 28 6.59 3.23 4.93
N GLY A 29 7.11 3.46 6.14
CA GLY A 29 8.41 2.98 6.58
C GLY A 29 9.58 3.78 6.00
N HIS A 30 10.74 3.14 5.84
CA HIS A 30 11.89 3.72 5.17
C HIS A 30 11.62 3.79 3.67
N VAL A 31 11.43 4.99 3.12
CA VAL A 31 10.99 5.17 1.73
C VAL A 31 12.21 5.26 0.80
N TRP A 32 12.73 4.11 0.39
CA TRP A 32 13.99 3.98 -0.35
C TRP A 32 13.94 2.93 -1.47
N GLN A 33 12.79 2.78 -2.12
CA GLN A 33 12.57 1.82 -3.21
C GLN A 33 12.76 0.37 -2.77
N HIS A 34 12.40 0.06 -1.53
CA HIS A 34 12.38 -1.34 -1.08
C HIS A 34 11.23 -2.08 -1.75
N GLU A 35 11.48 -3.32 -2.14
CA GLU A 35 10.48 -4.23 -2.68
C GLU A 35 10.01 -5.19 -1.60
N TYR A 36 8.69 -5.33 -1.48
CA TYR A 36 8.03 -6.18 -0.50
C TYR A 36 7.07 -7.18 -1.17
N VAL A 37 6.82 -8.28 -0.49
CA VAL A 37 5.79 -9.28 -0.81
C VAL A 37 4.90 -9.56 0.40
N LEU A 38 3.81 -10.30 0.23
CA LEU A 38 2.89 -10.62 1.33
C LEU A 38 3.65 -11.26 2.51
N GLY A 39 3.37 -10.82 3.73
CA GLY A 39 4.04 -11.28 4.94
C GLY A 39 5.37 -10.59 5.24
N SER A 40 5.83 -9.66 4.40
CA SER A 40 7.06 -8.91 4.68
C SER A 40 6.86 -7.90 5.82
N THR A 41 7.88 -7.76 6.66
CA THR A 41 7.95 -6.70 7.68
C THR A 41 8.50 -5.41 7.08
N ILE A 42 7.88 -4.28 7.40
CA ILE A 42 8.33 -2.95 6.97
C ILE A 42 9.71 -2.64 7.55
N ILE A 43 10.62 -2.22 6.66
CA ILE A 43 11.94 -1.73 7.04
C ILE A 43 11.80 -0.29 7.51
N TRP A 44 12.39 0.01 8.66
CA TRP A 44 12.46 1.34 9.24
C TRP A 44 13.88 1.87 9.20
N GLY A 45 14.03 3.17 9.00
CA GLY A 45 15.32 3.84 8.84
C GLY A 45 15.22 5.32 9.23
N PRO A 46 16.34 6.06 9.15
CA PRO A 46 16.34 7.50 9.36
C PRO A 46 15.34 8.18 8.41
N ALA A 47 14.53 9.10 8.91
CA ALA A 47 13.49 9.80 8.14
C ALA A 47 12.41 8.88 7.51
N ALA A 48 12.06 7.78 8.19
CA ALA A 48 10.92 6.95 7.81
C ALA A 48 9.59 7.73 7.87
N VAL A 49 8.63 7.32 7.05
CA VAL A 49 7.28 7.87 6.97
C VAL A 49 6.31 6.97 7.75
N GLY A 50 5.51 7.58 8.62
CA GLY A 50 4.58 6.85 9.49
C GLY A 50 5.19 6.50 10.85
N ASP A 51 4.53 5.60 11.58
CA ASP A 51 4.89 5.24 12.96
C ASP A 51 4.99 3.70 13.11
N PRO A 52 6.16 3.13 13.48
CA PRO A 52 6.35 1.69 13.70
C PRO A 52 5.59 1.14 14.90
N GLY A 53 5.11 1.99 15.81
CA GLY A 53 4.37 1.60 17.00
C GLY A 53 2.89 1.28 16.75
N LEU A 54 2.36 1.59 15.56
CA LEU A 54 0.95 1.38 15.27
C LEU A 54 0.65 -0.10 14.96
N PRO A 55 -0.28 -0.74 15.70
CA PRO A 55 -0.56 -2.16 15.53
C PRO A 55 -1.35 -2.48 14.27
N ARG A 56 -2.11 -1.52 13.73
CA ARG A 56 -2.90 -1.64 12.51
C ARG A 56 -2.79 -0.35 11.71
N VAL A 57 -2.40 -0.47 10.46
CA VAL A 57 -2.23 0.68 9.56
C VAL A 57 -2.83 0.33 8.21
N VAL A 58 -3.52 1.30 7.62
CA VAL A 58 -3.89 1.24 6.22
C VAL A 58 -3.07 2.28 5.46
N VAL A 59 -2.43 1.85 4.39
CA VAL A 59 -1.59 2.68 3.54
C VAL A 59 -2.26 2.80 2.18
N ASP A 60 -2.36 4.02 1.69
CA ASP A 60 -2.77 4.27 0.31
C ASP A 60 -1.69 3.72 -0.62
N GLY A 61 -2.07 2.94 -1.62
CA GLY A 61 -1.19 2.37 -2.62
C GLY A 61 -1.64 2.75 -4.02
N TRP A 62 -0.69 2.89 -4.94
CA TRP A 62 -0.95 3.13 -6.35
C TRP A 62 -0.53 1.91 -7.17
N MET A 63 -1.48 1.29 -7.85
CA MET A 63 -1.20 0.22 -8.79
C MET A 63 -0.52 0.79 -10.03
N VAL A 64 0.60 0.21 -10.43
CA VAL A 64 1.20 0.50 -11.74
C VAL A 64 0.24 0.10 -12.85
N GLU A 65 0.41 0.72 -14.02
CA GLU A 65 -0.40 0.50 -15.21
C GLU A 65 -0.59 -0.99 -15.52
N CYS A 66 -1.84 -1.36 -15.84
CA CYS A 66 -2.20 -2.69 -16.30
C CYS A 66 -1.63 -2.98 -17.70
N ASP A 67 -0.79 -4.00 -17.83
CA ASP A 67 -0.28 -4.43 -19.15
C ASP A 67 -1.38 -4.80 -20.17
N ALA A 68 -2.53 -5.30 -19.69
CA ALA A 68 -3.63 -5.73 -20.55
C ALA A 68 -4.53 -4.59 -21.05
N CYS A 69 -4.71 -3.51 -20.29
CA CYS A 69 -5.67 -2.45 -20.64
C CYS A 69 -5.20 -1.02 -20.42
N GLY A 70 -3.96 -0.81 -19.95
CA GLY A 70 -3.42 0.52 -19.63
C GLY A 70 -4.05 1.20 -18.41
N GLY A 71 -4.88 0.48 -17.63
CA GLY A 71 -5.57 1.05 -16.47
C GLY A 71 -4.71 1.02 -15.21
N ASP A 72 -4.63 2.14 -14.49
CA ASP A 72 -4.02 2.25 -13.16
C ASP A 72 -5.09 2.52 -12.09
N GLY A 73 -4.68 2.67 -10.84
CA GLY A 73 -5.59 3.13 -9.81
C GLY A 73 -5.11 2.94 -8.38
N ARG A 74 -5.95 3.38 -7.45
CA ARG A 74 -5.66 3.28 -6.01
C ARG A 74 -6.09 1.93 -5.45
N ILE A 75 -5.34 1.46 -4.47
CA ILE A 75 -5.60 0.24 -3.69
C ILE A 75 -5.17 0.46 -2.24
N ALA A 76 -5.83 -0.19 -1.29
CA ALA A 76 -5.43 -0.13 0.11
C ALA A 76 -4.43 -1.26 0.43
N LEU A 77 -3.28 -0.90 1.00
CA LEU A 77 -2.36 -1.82 1.68
C LEU A 77 -2.72 -1.90 3.15
N PHE A 78 -2.88 -3.12 3.66
CA PHE A 78 -3.16 -3.34 5.07
C PHE A 78 -1.94 -3.91 5.77
N LEU A 79 -1.57 -3.28 6.89
CA LEU A 79 -0.45 -3.68 7.74
C LEU A 79 -0.94 -4.01 9.15
N ARG A 80 -0.31 -5.02 9.75
CA ARG A 80 -0.55 -5.45 11.13
C ARG A 80 0.79 -5.71 11.79
N ASP A 81 1.06 -5.03 12.89
CA ASP A 81 2.31 -5.16 13.65
C ASP A 81 3.55 -5.03 12.74
N ASN A 82 3.54 -4.01 11.86
CA ASN A 82 4.52 -3.75 10.78
C ASN A 82 4.62 -4.81 9.67
N VAL A 83 3.76 -5.82 9.62
CA VAL A 83 3.74 -6.83 8.57
C VAL A 83 2.66 -6.50 7.54
N ILE A 84 3.02 -6.52 6.25
CA ILE A 84 2.04 -6.41 5.16
C ILE A 84 1.23 -7.69 5.12
N TRP A 85 -0.06 -7.60 5.48
CA TRP A 85 -0.92 -8.77 5.60
C TRP A 85 -1.97 -8.88 4.49
N GLY A 86 -2.18 -7.83 3.70
CA GLY A 86 -3.10 -7.91 2.58
C GLY A 86 -3.26 -6.62 1.78
N LEU A 87 -4.07 -6.76 0.72
CA LEU A 87 -4.54 -5.70 -0.15
C LEU A 87 -6.06 -5.72 -0.23
N GLY A 88 -6.66 -4.59 -0.59
CA GLY A 88 -8.07 -4.56 -0.96
C GLY A 88 -8.51 -3.24 -1.57
N PRO A 89 -9.75 -3.16 -2.05
CA PRO A 89 -10.34 -1.93 -2.55
C PRO A 89 -10.23 -0.79 -1.54
N VAL A 90 -9.98 0.44 -2.01
CA VAL A 90 -9.95 1.64 -1.15
C VAL A 90 -11.26 1.81 -0.36
N ALA A 91 -12.38 1.35 -0.91
CA ALA A 91 -13.69 1.35 -0.23
C ALA A 91 -13.71 0.55 1.09
N TRP A 92 -12.78 -0.39 1.30
CA TRP A 92 -12.64 -1.13 2.57
C TRP A 92 -11.94 -0.29 3.65
N ALA A 93 -11.40 0.87 3.30
CA ALA A 93 -10.66 1.75 4.19
C ALA A 93 -11.19 3.20 4.11
N PRO A 94 -12.38 3.47 4.68
CA PRO A 94 -13.04 4.77 4.59
C PRO A 94 -12.27 5.91 5.26
N GLY A 95 -11.26 5.61 6.09
CA GLY A 95 -10.38 6.60 6.73
C GLY A 95 -9.14 6.99 5.91
N LEU A 96 -8.95 6.43 4.70
CA LEU A 96 -7.84 6.86 3.83
C LEU A 96 -8.12 8.27 3.29
N PRO A 97 -7.20 9.24 3.47
CA PRO A 97 -7.39 10.58 2.94
C PRO A 97 -7.53 10.53 1.41
N SER A 98 -8.49 11.27 0.88
CA SER A 98 -8.70 11.42 -0.57
C SER A 98 -7.53 12.13 -1.25
N ASN A 99 -6.74 12.91 -0.50
CA ASN A 99 -5.58 13.68 -0.93
C ASN A 99 -4.20 13.07 -0.59
N GLY A 100 -4.16 11.78 -0.24
CA GLY A 100 -2.95 10.97 -0.35
C GLY A 100 -2.22 10.71 0.98
N TRP A 101 -1.86 9.44 1.12
CA TRP A 101 -0.74 8.96 1.94
C TRP A 101 -0.82 9.27 3.43
N LEU A 102 -1.71 8.55 4.13
CA LEU A 102 -1.65 8.06 5.52
C LEU A 102 -3.09 8.00 6.08
N ALA A 103 -3.63 6.81 6.33
CA ALA A 103 -4.83 6.72 7.17
C ALA A 103 -4.39 6.99 8.60
N ASP A 104 -4.87 8.08 9.18
CA ASP A 104 -4.74 8.35 10.60
C ASP A 104 -5.18 7.11 11.40
N GLY A 105 -4.41 6.77 12.43
CA GLY A 105 -4.75 5.76 13.41
C GLY A 105 -5.98 6.18 14.21
N GLY A 106 -7.16 6.08 13.61
CA GLY A 106 -8.45 6.33 14.24
C GLY A 106 -8.88 5.12 15.05
N GLY A 107 -8.31 4.96 16.25
CA GLY A 107 -8.89 4.11 17.29
C GLY A 107 -10.00 4.85 18.03
N SER A 108 -11.17 4.23 18.15
CA SER A 108 -12.18 4.36 19.21
C SER A 108 -13.18 3.24 18.93
N GLY A 109 -13.34 2.20 19.75
CA GLY A 109 -13.69 2.25 21.17
C GLY A 109 -15.05 1.58 21.29
#